data_AF-A0A1B0D9Q2-F1
#
_entry.id   AF-A0A1B0D9Q2-F1
#
_cell.length_a   1.000
_cell.length_b   1.000
_cell.length_c   1.000
_cell.angle_alpha   90.00
_cell.angle_beta   90.00
_cell.angle_gamma   90.00
#
_symmetry.space_group_name_H-M   'P 1'
#
loop_
_entity.id
_entity.type
_entity.pdbx_description
1 polymer ?
#
loop_
_entity_poly.entity_id
_entity_poly.type
_entity_poly.pdbx_seq_one_letter_code
_entity_poly.pdbx_strand_id
1 'polypeptide(L)'
;MQKFVILCLVATFVGSTVAQFKNGRILEPPIPDRCSQRIIHERAPDGKGYYFSWKDPANQGKEKDWLAVRNFCRQMCMDSVSLETSPENEWIKQKIVEAKVSLIFT
;
A
#
# COMPACT_ATOMS: atom_id res chain seq x y z
N MET A 1 -31.56 7.67 -37.95
CA MET A 1 -31.32 6.65 -36.91
C MET A 1 -29.82 6.32 -36.75
N GLN A 2 -29.09 5.93 -37.80
CA GLN A 2 -27.63 5.64 -37.74
C GLN A 2 -26.78 6.70 -37.00
N LYS A 3 -26.97 7.99 -37.31
CA LYS A 3 -26.21 9.10 -36.71
C LYS A 3 -26.45 9.25 -35.19
N PHE A 4 -27.66 8.95 -34.72
CA PHE A 4 -28.01 8.97 -33.29
C PHE A 4 -27.39 7.79 -32.55
N VAL A 5 -27.35 6.61 -33.17
CA VAL A 5 -26.71 5.42 -32.60
C VAL A 5 -25.20 5.63 -32.44
N ILE A 6 -24.55 6.20 -33.46
CA ILE A 6 -23.12 6.54 -33.40
C ILE A 6 -22.87 7.57 -32.29
N LEU A 7 -23.68 8.63 -32.19
CA LEU A 7 -23.53 9.65 -31.15
C LEU A 7 -23.68 9.06 -29.74
N CYS A 8 -24.66 8.16 -29.53
CA CYS A 8 -24.83 7.47 -28.26
C CYS A 8 -23.64 6.55 -27.93
N LEU A 9 -23.11 5.81 -28.91
CA LEU A 9 -21.93 4.95 -28.72
C LEU A 9 -20.66 5.75 -28.39
N VAL A 10 -20.47 6.91 -29.04
CA VAL A 10 -19.36 7.81 -28.72
C VAL A 10 -19.51 8.38 -27.31
N ALA A 11 -20.72 8.80 -26.93
CA ALA A 11 -20.99 9.34 -25.60
C ALA A 11 -20.79 8.30 -24.48
N THR A 12 -21.21 7.05 -24.68
CA THR A 12 -20.97 5.97 -23.70
C THR A 12 -19.50 5.57 -23.62
N PHE A 13 -18.78 5.57 -24.74
CA PHE A 13 -17.34 5.29 -24.75
C PHE A 13 -16.55 6.37 -24.01
N VAL A 14 -16.84 7.64 -24.27
CA VAL A 14 -16.21 8.77 -23.56
C VAL A 14 -16.58 8.78 -22.07
N GLY A 15 -17.85 8.53 -21.71
CA GLY A 15 -18.25 8.45 -20.30
C GLY A 15 -17.52 7.35 -19.51
N SER A 16 -17.18 6.24 -20.18
CA SER A 16 -16.45 5.12 -19.57
C SER A 16 -14.98 5.46 -19.27
N THR A 17 -14.32 6.29 -20.09
CA THR A 17 -12.91 6.65 -19.88
C THR A 17 -12.70 7.62 -18.72
N VAL A 18 -13.65 8.52 -18.45
CA VAL A 18 -13.58 9.47 -17.31
C VAL A 18 -13.77 8.77 -15.96
N ALA A 19 -14.46 7.62 -15.93
CA ALA A 19 -14.74 6.88 -14.70
C ALA A 19 -13.53 6.11 -14.14
N GLN A 20 -12.47 5.90 -14.94
CA GLN A 20 -11.41 4.93 -14.60
C GLN A 20 -10.38 5.45 -13.59
N PHE A 21 -10.30 6.77 -13.32
CA PHE A 21 -9.27 7.38 -12.45
C PHE A 21 -9.84 8.33 -11.38
N LYS A 22 -10.93 7.96 -10.71
CA LYS A 22 -11.63 8.87 -9.77
C LYS A 22 -10.86 9.31 -8.52
N ASN A 23 -9.70 8.74 -8.21
CA ASN A 23 -9.10 9.01 -6.88
C ASN A 23 -8.10 10.17 -6.84
N GLY A 24 -7.47 10.58 -7.95
CA GLY A 24 -6.48 11.69 -7.96
C GLY A 24 -5.28 11.53 -7.01
N ARG A 25 -5.18 10.39 -6.32
CA ARG A 25 -4.15 10.07 -5.34
C ARG A 25 -2.88 9.69 -6.06
N ILE A 26 -1.76 10.22 -5.58
CA ILE A 26 -0.42 9.99 -6.12
C ILE A 26 0.45 9.29 -5.07
N LEU A 27 1.62 8.83 -5.50
CA LEU A 27 2.66 8.42 -4.56
C LEU A 27 3.20 9.64 -3.82
N GLU A 28 3.08 9.62 -2.50
CA GLU A 28 3.51 10.73 -1.66
C GLU A 28 5.03 10.70 -1.44
N PRO A 29 5.67 11.89 -1.35
CA PRO A 29 7.09 11.98 -1.02
C PRO A 29 7.33 11.71 0.47
N PRO A 30 8.58 11.41 0.87
CA PRO A 30 8.96 11.32 2.27
C PRO A 30 8.77 12.64 3.04
N ILE A 31 8.43 12.55 4.32
CA ILE A 31 8.31 13.69 5.23
C ILE A 31 9.50 13.65 6.21
N PRO A 32 10.45 14.60 6.15
CA PRO A 32 11.70 14.52 6.92
C PRO A 32 11.52 14.27 8.42
N ASP A 33 10.57 14.95 9.05
CA ASP A 33 10.29 14.81 10.48
C ASP A 33 9.81 13.39 10.85
N ARG A 34 9.02 12.76 9.98
CA ARG A 34 8.56 11.39 10.19
C ARG A 34 9.65 10.36 9.93
N CYS A 35 10.58 10.67 9.02
CA CYS A 35 11.72 9.80 8.75
C CYS A 35 12.64 9.67 9.97
N SER A 36 12.87 10.75 10.71
CA SER A 36 13.68 10.74 11.93
C SER A 36 12.97 10.07 13.11
N GLN A 37 11.64 10.11 13.13
CA GLN A 37 10.79 9.52 14.17
C GLN A 37 10.25 8.12 13.81
N ARG A 38 10.71 7.52 12.70
CA ARG A 38 10.17 6.26 12.20
C ARG A 38 10.33 5.14 13.22
N ILE A 39 9.30 4.32 13.36
CA ILE A 39 9.30 3.19 14.28
C ILE A 39 9.80 1.95 13.53
N ILE A 40 10.78 1.27 14.12
CA ILE A 40 11.23 -0.06 13.68
C ILE A 40 10.82 -1.02 14.80
N HIS A 41 9.84 -1.89 14.53
CA HIS A 41 9.38 -2.87 15.52
C HIS A 41 10.35 -4.03 15.65
N GLU A 42 10.85 -4.55 14.53
CA GLU A 42 11.82 -5.65 14.50
C GLU A 42 12.80 -5.48 13.36
N ARG A 43 13.93 -6.19 13.46
CA ARG A 43 14.86 -6.36 12.33
C ARG A 43 14.81 -7.80 11.85
N ALA A 44 14.70 -7.99 10.55
CA ALA A 44 14.79 -9.31 9.93
C ALA A 44 16.24 -9.85 10.00
N PRO A 45 16.44 -11.15 9.70
CA PRO A 45 17.78 -11.76 9.69
C PRO A 45 18.79 -11.09 8.75
N ASP A 46 18.32 -10.42 7.70
CA ASP A 46 19.14 -9.64 6.75
C ASP A 46 19.47 -8.21 7.26
N GLY A 47 18.98 -7.84 8.44
CA GLY A 47 19.22 -6.55 9.08
C GLY A 47 18.23 -5.43 8.70
N LYS A 48 17.31 -5.66 7.76
CA LYS A 48 16.29 -4.67 7.39
C LYS A 48 15.33 -4.42 8.55
N GLY A 49 14.94 -3.16 8.76
CA GLY A 49 13.98 -2.77 9.80
C GLY A 49 12.54 -2.79 9.30
N TYR A 50 11.66 -3.46 10.04
CA TYR A 50 10.24 -3.61 9.67
C TYR A 50 9.34 -2.85 10.62
N TYR A 51 8.37 -2.19 10.01
CA TYR A 51 7.21 -1.63 10.69
C TYR A 51 6.02 -2.54 10.45
N PHE A 52 5.47 -3.09 11.53
CA PHE A 52 4.24 -3.87 11.54
C PHE A 52 3.05 -3.01 12.00
N SER A 53 2.10 -2.73 11.11
CA SER A 53 0.93 -1.89 11.44
C SER A 53 0.07 -2.45 12.58
N TRP A 54 0.05 -3.77 12.75
CA TRP A 54 -0.67 -4.43 13.84
C TRP A 54 0.01 -4.33 15.21
N LYS A 55 1.26 -3.86 15.27
CA LYS A 55 1.99 -3.60 16.52
C LYS A 55 1.92 -2.14 16.96
N ASP A 56 1.57 -1.22 16.05
CA ASP A 56 1.36 0.19 16.39
C ASP A 56 -0.09 0.40 16.87
N PRO A 57 -0.32 0.82 18.12
CA PRO A 57 -1.66 1.13 18.62
C PRO A 57 -2.44 2.12 17.74
N ALA A 58 -1.75 3.04 17.06
CA ALA A 58 -2.39 4.01 16.18
C ALA A 58 -2.93 3.39 14.87
N ASN A 59 -2.41 2.23 14.47
CA ASN A 59 -2.73 1.58 13.19
C ASN A 59 -3.31 0.16 13.33
N GLN A 60 -3.31 -0.42 14.52
CA GLN A 60 -3.85 -1.75 14.76
C GLN A 60 -5.34 -1.83 14.36
N GLY A 61 -5.69 -2.86 13.59
CA GLY A 61 -7.05 -3.09 13.11
C GLY A 61 -7.52 -2.17 11.98
N LYS A 62 -6.68 -1.23 11.51
CA LYS A 62 -7.03 -0.33 10.40
C LYS A 62 -6.60 -0.93 9.07
N GLU A 63 -7.57 -1.37 8.28
CA GLU A 63 -7.35 -1.76 6.91
C GLU A 63 -7.22 -0.52 6.01
N LYS A 64 -6.26 -0.57 5.08
CA LYS A 64 -5.96 0.50 4.12
C LYS A 64 -5.77 -0.13 2.76
N ASP A 65 -6.12 0.57 1.68
CA ASP A 65 -5.76 0.12 0.35
C ASP A 65 -4.24 0.17 0.10
N TRP A 66 -3.80 -0.51 -0.95
CA TRP A 66 -2.39 -0.63 -1.30
C TRP A 66 -1.67 0.72 -1.43
N LEU A 67 -2.29 1.71 -2.09
CA LEU A 67 -1.67 3.02 -2.28
C LEU A 67 -1.54 3.78 -0.95
N ALA A 68 -2.52 3.64 -0.05
CA ALA A 68 -2.47 4.24 1.28
C ALA A 68 -1.38 3.61 2.16
N VAL A 69 -1.19 2.29 2.08
CA VAL A 69 -0.09 1.60 2.76
C VAL A 69 1.25 2.09 2.21
N ARG A 70 1.39 2.13 0.89
CA ARG A 70 2.63 2.57 0.25
C ARG A 70 2.98 4.02 0.60
N ASN A 71 2.00 4.93 0.54
CA ASN A 71 2.21 6.33 0.94
C ASN A 71 2.59 6.45 2.41
N PHE A 72 1.94 5.72 3.31
CA PHE A 72 2.27 5.71 4.73
C PHE A 72 3.74 5.30 4.98
N CYS A 73 4.22 4.23 4.34
CA CYS A 73 5.62 3.83 4.46
C CYS A 73 6.57 4.88 3.87
N ARG A 74 6.26 5.41 2.68
CA ARG A 74 7.09 6.42 2.00
C ARG A 74 7.25 7.70 2.81
N GLN A 75 6.17 8.17 3.46
CA GLN A 75 6.22 9.33 4.34
C GLN A 75 7.23 9.18 5.49
N MET A 76 7.54 7.94 5.91
CA MET A 76 8.53 7.63 6.95
C MET A 76 9.90 7.22 6.39
N CYS A 77 10.19 7.52 5.13
CA CYS A 77 11.41 7.08 4.42
C CYS A 77 11.57 5.54 4.41
N MET A 78 10.45 4.81 4.39
CA MET A 78 10.37 3.37 4.19
C MET A 78 9.63 3.06 2.88
N ASP A 79 9.48 1.79 2.51
CA ASP A 79 8.58 1.39 1.43
C ASP A 79 7.64 0.27 1.92
N SER A 80 6.61 -0.07 1.13
CA SER A 80 5.91 -1.34 1.31
C SER A 80 6.91 -2.49 1.17
N VAL A 81 6.65 -3.61 1.85
CA VAL A 81 7.63 -4.69 1.95
C VAL A 81 7.89 -5.33 0.59
N SER A 82 9.16 -5.50 0.23
CA SER A 82 9.59 -6.28 -0.93
C SER A 82 10.34 -7.51 -0.43
N LEU A 83 9.85 -8.69 -0.78
CA LEU A 83 10.42 -9.98 -0.36
C LEU A 83 11.53 -10.36 -1.33
N GLU A 84 12.78 -10.21 -0.91
CA GLU A 84 13.94 -10.40 -1.81
C GLU A 84 14.62 -11.75 -1.60
N THR A 85 14.43 -12.38 -0.44
CA THR A 85 15.06 -13.66 -0.11
C THR A 85 14.08 -14.64 0.53
N SER A 86 14.33 -15.95 0.35
CA SER A 86 13.51 -16.97 1.00
C SER A 86 13.55 -16.89 2.53
N PRO A 87 14.70 -16.67 3.20
CA PRO A 87 14.72 -16.52 4.66
C PRO A 87 13.89 -15.32 5.16
N GLU A 88 13.94 -14.18 4.47
CA GLU A 88 13.11 -13.01 4.78
C GLU A 88 11.61 -13.34 4.67
N ASN A 89 11.21 -14.02 3.59
CA ASN A 89 9.84 -14.44 3.37
C ASN A 89 9.33 -15.39 4.46
N GLU A 90 10.11 -16.40 4.84
CA GLU A 90 9.72 -17.32 5.91
C GLU A 90 9.64 -16.62 7.27
N TRP A 91 10.55 -15.67 7.54
CA TRP A 91 10.48 -14.85 8.74
C TRP A 91 9.21 -14.00 8.78
N ILE A 92 8.83 -13.32 7.68
CA ILE A 92 7.60 -12.52 7.62
C ILE A 92 6.35 -13.40 7.79
N LYS A 93 6.30 -14.58 7.15
CA LYS A 93 5.19 -15.53 7.32
C LYS A 93 5.01 -15.92 8.78
N GLN A 94 6.09 -16.20 9.50
CA GLN A 94 6.03 -16.49 10.93
C GLN A 94 5.40 -15.33 11.72
N LYS A 95 5.81 -14.08 11.45
CA LYS A 95 5.24 -12.88 12.10
C LYS A 95 3.75 -12.70 11.82
N ILE A 96 3.31 -12.98 10.59
CA ILE A 96 1.90 -12.90 10.20
C ILE A 96 1.08 -13.95 10.98
N VAL A 97 1.55 -15.20 11.05
CA VAL A 97 0.89 -16.30 11.75
C VAL A 97 0.81 -16.05 13.25
N GLU A 98 1.93 -15.67 13.88
CA GLU A 98 2.00 -15.35 15.31
C GLU A 98 1.01 -14.25 15.70
N ALA A 99 0.90 -13.22 14.87
CA ALA A 99 0.01 -12.08 15.10
C ALA A 99 -1.44 -12.33 14.64
N LYS A 100 -1.75 -13.47 14.04
CA LYS A 100 -3.06 -13.80 13.45
C LYS A 100 -3.56 -12.75 12.45
N VAL A 101 -2.64 -12.24 11.62
CA VAL A 101 -2.95 -11.27 10.57
C VAL A 101 -3.37 -12.03 9.31
N SER A 102 -4.49 -11.65 8.71
CA SER A 102 -5.07 -12.36 7.55
C SER A 102 -4.41 -11.99 6.21
N LEU A 103 -4.02 -10.73 6.05
CA LEU A 103 -3.51 -10.17 4.80
C LEU A 103 -2.52 -9.05 5.08
N ILE A 104 -1.51 -8.91 4.22
CA ILE A 104 -0.64 -7.74 4.15
C ILE A 104 -0.52 -7.26 2.71
N PHE A 105 -0.16 -5.99 2.53
CA PHE A 105 0.27 -5.46 1.24
C PHE A 105 1.79 -5.44 1.15
N THR A 106 2.30 -5.95 0.03
CA THR A 106 3.72 -5.94 -0.38
C THR A 106 3.88 -4.97 -1.54
#